data_AF-A0A0N4YXJ0-F1
#
_entry.id   AF-A0A0N4YXJ0-F1
#
_cell.length_a   1.000
_cell.length_b   1.000
_cell.length_c   1.000
_cell.angle_alpha   90.00
_cell.angle_beta   90.00
_cell.angle_gamma   90.00
#
_symmetry.space_group_name_H-M   'P 1'
#
loop_
_entity.id
_entity.type
_entity.pdbx_description
1 polymer ?
#
loop_
_entity_poly.entity_id
_entity_poly.type
_entity_poly.pdbx_seq_one_letter_code
_entity_poly.pdbx_strand_id
1 'polypeptide(L)'
;MTERLKVLENACAQISKITAPQHWRAPHLLQANLNSLRDSVVKAHEAVEAFVDGTARISIERKNPKSEEFDGFLKPLLDARQQLGHLRKNLDAAGWTVSALSRDSESSRSMDSLEQFIATIQKLPADCRRLAQWTQLLMPSHQVVFLSPSESKTELAVPDYAYLDDVVPGRSNAGPQAVNNSISDEDRQLVRFYAPQLDQHTESLSLAIEDFLGTVENNLPPREFVQKGKLIILAAHKLIYIGDTVSQCVADRTASNSLRQCADRLCELLKECVRATKLASEEVSTVIYNRIMIKMYSFIYLLIYLRRDHRPMYIGIHK
;
A
#
# COMPACT_ATOMS: atom_id res chain seq x y z
N MET A 1 -5.69 3.59 1.85
CA MET A 1 -7.03 3.03 2.09
C MET A 1 -7.20 2.57 3.53
N THR A 2 -6.33 1.70 4.06
CA THR A 2 -6.43 1.17 5.43
C THR A 2 -6.54 2.24 6.52
N GLU A 3 -5.71 3.29 6.46
CA GLU A 3 -5.76 4.36 7.47
C GLU A 3 -7.08 5.15 7.41
N ARG A 4 -7.57 5.42 6.20
CA ARG A 4 -8.85 6.12 5.98
C ARG A 4 -10.03 5.31 6.50
N LEU A 5 -9.98 3.98 6.34
CA LEU A 5 -10.97 3.05 6.90
C LEU A 5 -10.97 3.08 8.44
N LYS A 6 -9.80 3.09 9.10
CA LYS A 6 -9.73 3.20 10.55
C LYS A 6 -10.36 4.50 11.07
N VAL A 7 -10.08 5.63 10.41
CA VAL A 7 -10.70 6.92 10.76
C VAL A 7 -12.22 6.86 10.63
N LEU A 8 -12.72 6.25 9.54
CA LEU A 8 -14.15 6.04 9.32
C LEU A 8 -14.77 5.16 10.43
N GLU A 9 -14.16 4.02 10.74
CA GLU A 9 -14.64 3.10 11.78
C GLU A 9 -14.71 3.78 13.16
N ASN A 10 -13.68 4.56 13.51
CA ASN A 10 -13.65 5.32 14.75
C ASN A 10 -14.74 6.38 14.81
N ALA A 11 -14.97 7.11 13.71
CA ALA A 11 -16.03 8.12 13.63
C ALA A 11 -17.42 7.48 13.73
N CYS A 12 -17.65 6.36 13.04
CA CYS A 12 -18.89 5.59 13.15
C CYS A 12 -19.12 5.07 14.57
N ALA A 13 -18.08 4.59 15.26
CA ALA A 13 -18.18 4.15 16.64
C ALA A 13 -18.58 5.29 17.60
N GLN A 14 -18.05 6.50 17.39
CA GLN A 14 -18.47 7.68 18.17
C GLN A 14 -19.92 8.07 17.88
N ILE A 15 -20.33 8.07 16.61
CA ILE A 15 -21.74 8.31 16.24
C ILE A 15 -22.64 7.30 16.93
N SER A 16 -22.35 6.00 16.81
CA SER A 16 -23.13 4.93 17.45
C SER A 16 -23.19 5.08 18.97
N LYS A 17 -22.10 5.50 19.61
CA LYS A 17 -22.07 5.77 21.06
C LYS A 17 -23.01 6.91 21.44
N ILE A 18 -23.00 8.00 20.68
CA ILE A 18 -23.88 9.17 20.93
C ILE A 18 -25.34 8.82 20.65
N THR A 19 -25.62 8.00 19.64
CA THR A 19 -26.98 7.64 19.21
C THR A 19 -27.54 6.37 19.87
N ALA A 20 -26.78 5.72 20.75
CA ALA A 20 -27.21 4.51 21.46
C ALA A 20 -28.39 4.72 22.43
N PRO A 21 -28.48 5.83 23.19
CA PRO A 21 -29.62 6.06 24.08
C PRO A 21 -30.94 6.19 23.31
N GLN A 22 -32.04 5.63 23.83
CA GLN A 22 -33.35 5.65 23.17
C GLN A 22 -33.86 7.08 22.86
N HIS A 23 -33.54 8.05 23.72
CA HIS A 23 -33.93 9.46 23.55
C HIS A 23 -32.71 10.35 23.30
N TRP A 24 -31.71 9.88 22.55
CA TRP A 24 -30.49 10.64 22.25
C TRP A 24 -30.74 12.01 21.59
N ARG A 25 -31.92 12.20 20.98
CA ARG A 25 -32.39 13.47 20.40
C ARG A 25 -33.17 14.37 21.36
N ALA A 26 -33.37 13.96 22.61
CA ALA A 26 -33.95 14.84 23.62
C ALA A 26 -33.06 16.09 23.77
N PRO A 27 -33.63 17.31 23.86
CA PRO A 27 -32.85 18.55 23.79
C PRO A 27 -31.65 18.61 24.73
N HIS A 28 -31.79 18.11 25.96
CA HIS A 28 -30.73 18.11 26.97
C HIS A 28 -29.57 17.14 26.65
N LEU A 29 -29.86 15.94 26.12
CA LEU A 29 -28.84 14.97 25.72
C LEU A 29 -28.17 15.37 24.41
N LEU A 30 -28.96 15.91 23.48
CA LEU A 30 -28.47 16.39 22.19
C LEU A 30 -27.54 17.58 22.41
N GLN A 31 -27.93 18.57 23.23
CA GLN A 31 -27.11 19.74 23.53
C GLN A 31 -25.72 19.38 24.07
N ALA A 32 -25.65 18.36 24.95
CA ALA A 32 -24.39 17.91 25.53
C ALA A 32 -23.46 17.24 24.51
N ASN A 33 -24.01 16.58 23.48
CA ASN A 33 -23.24 15.79 22.51
C ASN A 33 -23.19 16.42 21.10
N LEU A 34 -23.85 17.56 20.87
CA LEU A 34 -24.07 18.13 19.54
C LEU A 34 -22.77 18.40 18.79
N ASN A 35 -21.78 19.01 19.46
CA ASN A 35 -20.49 19.32 18.86
C ASN A 35 -19.73 18.04 18.52
N SER A 36 -19.66 17.09 19.45
CA SER A 36 -19.02 15.79 19.24
C SER A 36 -19.69 14.99 18.11
N LEU A 37 -21.02 15.07 18.00
CA LEU A 37 -21.77 14.44 16.92
C LEU A 37 -21.45 15.10 15.58
N ARG A 38 -21.49 16.44 15.51
CA ARG A 38 -21.14 17.21 14.32
C ARG A 38 -19.74 16.87 13.83
N ASP A 39 -18.75 16.88 14.74
CA ASP A 39 -17.36 16.58 14.44
C ASP A 39 -17.19 15.14 13.94
N SER A 40 -17.90 14.18 14.56
CA SER A 40 -17.86 12.78 14.13
C SER A 40 -18.48 12.61 12.73
N VAL A 41 -19.57 13.32 12.43
CA VAL A 41 -20.20 13.33 11.10
C VAL A 41 -19.26 13.95 10.05
N VAL A 42 -18.57 15.08 10.37
CA VAL A 42 -17.56 15.67 9.47
C VAL A 42 -16.45 14.66 9.19
N LYS A 43 -15.84 14.13 10.25
CA LYS A 43 -14.71 13.19 10.13
C LYS A 43 -15.09 11.94 9.35
N ALA A 44 -16.29 11.40 9.58
CA ALA A 44 -16.77 10.25 8.84
C ALA A 44 -16.93 10.58 7.36
N HIS A 45 -17.57 11.71 7.02
CA HIS A 45 -17.74 12.16 5.64
C HIS A 45 -16.38 12.36 4.93
N GLU A 46 -15.46 13.10 5.55
CA GLU A 46 -14.11 13.33 5.01
C GLU A 46 -13.34 12.02 4.84
N ALA A 47 -13.46 11.07 5.77
CA ALA A 47 -12.82 9.76 5.66
C ALA A 47 -13.35 8.95 4.47
N VAL A 48 -14.66 9.03 4.18
CA VAL A 48 -15.28 8.38 3.00
C VAL A 48 -14.81 9.01 1.71
N GLU A 49 -14.91 10.33 1.57
CA GLU A 49 -14.41 11.09 0.40
C GLU A 49 -12.98 10.68 0.10
N ALA A 50 -12.15 10.75 1.12
CA ALA A 50 -10.74 10.47 1.02
C ALA A 50 -10.49 8.97 0.75
N PHE A 51 -11.30 8.05 1.28
CA PHE A 51 -11.19 6.62 0.94
C PHE A 51 -11.48 6.39 -0.55
N VAL A 52 -12.59 6.95 -1.06
CA VAL A 52 -13.01 6.85 -2.46
C VAL A 52 -11.99 7.50 -3.39
N ASP A 53 -11.44 8.67 -3.07
CA ASP A 53 -10.36 9.27 -3.85
C ASP A 53 -9.10 8.39 -3.90
N GLY A 54 -8.85 7.64 -2.83
CA GLY A 54 -7.79 6.63 -2.80
C GLY A 54 -7.98 5.53 -3.84
N THR A 55 -9.23 5.23 -4.24
CA THR A 55 -9.55 4.21 -5.25
C THR A 55 -9.23 4.64 -6.67
N ALA A 56 -9.18 5.95 -6.95
CA ALA A 56 -8.77 6.49 -8.25
C ALA A 56 -7.32 6.13 -8.62
N ARG A 57 -6.56 5.63 -7.64
CA ARG A 57 -5.21 5.10 -7.84
C ARG A 57 -5.19 3.71 -8.41
N ILE A 58 -6.32 3.02 -8.48
CA ILE A 58 -6.42 1.68 -9.01
C ILE A 58 -6.91 1.80 -10.44
N SER A 59 -6.02 1.52 -11.38
CA SER A 59 -6.31 1.54 -12.81
C SER A 59 -6.37 0.10 -13.31
N ILE A 60 -7.54 -0.32 -13.77
CA ILE A 60 -7.75 -1.65 -14.35
C ILE A 60 -8.16 -1.48 -15.81
N GLU A 61 -7.52 -2.21 -16.71
CA GLU A 61 -7.88 -2.20 -18.12
C GLU A 61 -9.29 -2.76 -18.30
N ARG A 62 -10.12 -2.09 -19.11
CA ARG A 62 -11.54 -2.46 -19.29
C ARG A 62 -11.77 -3.90 -19.77
N LYS A 63 -10.79 -4.51 -20.43
CA LYS A 63 -10.87 -5.89 -20.94
C LYS A 63 -10.55 -6.93 -19.86
N ASN A 64 -9.99 -6.51 -18.73
CA ASN A 64 -9.66 -7.39 -17.61
C ASN A 64 -10.94 -7.74 -16.83
N PRO A 65 -11.20 -9.03 -16.52
CA PRO A 65 -12.39 -9.43 -15.76
C PRO A 65 -12.49 -8.79 -14.37
N LYS A 66 -11.35 -8.38 -13.78
CA LYS A 66 -11.30 -7.66 -12.50
C LYS A 66 -11.83 -6.22 -12.60
N SER A 67 -11.99 -5.67 -13.81
CA SER A 67 -12.59 -4.35 -14.01
C SER A 67 -14.05 -4.33 -13.57
N GLU A 68 -14.82 -5.36 -13.93
CA GLU A 68 -16.24 -5.46 -13.54
C GLU A 68 -16.41 -5.70 -12.04
N GLU A 69 -15.54 -6.53 -11.45
CA GLU A 69 -15.50 -6.73 -9.99
C GLU A 69 -15.20 -5.41 -9.26
N PHE A 70 -14.19 -4.66 -9.71
CA PHE A 70 -13.84 -3.36 -9.13
C PHE A 70 -14.98 -2.36 -9.22
N ASP A 71 -15.63 -2.26 -10.39
CA ASP A 71 -16.80 -1.41 -10.58
C ASP A 71 -17.96 -1.81 -9.66
N GLY A 72 -18.15 -3.12 -9.42
CA GLY A 72 -19.15 -3.64 -8.49
C GLY A 72 -18.92 -3.21 -7.05
N PHE A 73 -17.67 -3.10 -6.61
CA PHE A 73 -17.33 -2.55 -5.29
C PHE A 73 -17.38 -1.02 -5.25
N LEU A 74 -16.98 -0.35 -6.34
CA LEU A 74 -16.81 1.10 -6.37
C LEU A 74 -18.14 1.85 -6.52
N LYS A 75 -19.09 1.35 -7.33
CA LYS A 75 -20.39 2.02 -7.57
C LYS A 75 -21.17 2.31 -6.27
N PRO A 76 -21.41 1.34 -5.37
CA PRO A 76 -22.12 1.61 -4.11
C PRO A 76 -21.42 2.67 -3.25
N LEU A 77 -20.08 2.71 -3.25
CA LEU A 77 -19.30 3.70 -2.51
C LEU A 77 -19.42 5.10 -3.12
N LEU A 78 -19.43 5.20 -4.46
CA LEU A 78 -19.65 6.47 -5.17
C LEU A 78 -21.07 7.02 -4.93
N ASP A 79 -22.08 6.14 -4.96
CA ASP A 79 -23.47 6.52 -4.70
C ASP A 79 -23.65 7.00 -3.25
N ALA A 80 -23.09 6.24 -2.29
CA ALA A 80 -23.10 6.63 -0.88
C ALA A 80 -22.35 7.95 -0.65
N ARG A 81 -21.22 8.16 -1.32
CA ARG A 81 -20.46 9.42 -1.27
C ARG A 81 -21.31 10.61 -1.70
N GLN A 82 -21.99 10.50 -2.85
CA GLN A 82 -22.87 11.57 -3.34
C GLN A 82 -24.03 11.84 -2.37
N GLN A 83 -24.67 10.78 -1.87
CA GLN A 83 -25.77 10.90 -0.90
C GLN A 83 -25.31 11.57 0.40
N LEU A 84 -24.19 11.12 0.98
CA LEU A 84 -23.63 11.67 2.21
C LEU A 84 -23.24 13.14 2.04
N GLY A 85 -22.68 13.52 0.89
CA GLY A 85 -22.35 14.91 0.58
C GLY A 85 -23.59 15.81 0.49
N HIS A 86 -24.69 15.32 -0.09
CA HIS A 86 -25.95 16.06 -0.11
C HIS A 86 -26.55 16.21 1.30
N LEU A 87 -26.64 15.11 2.05
CA LEU A 87 -27.18 15.11 3.41
C LEU A 87 -26.35 16.02 4.34
N ARG A 88 -25.02 15.99 4.21
CA ARG A 88 -24.11 16.86 4.97
C ARG A 88 -24.38 18.33 4.71
N LYS A 89 -24.52 18.72 3.44
CA LYS A 89 -24.85 20.11 3.06
C LYS A 89 -26.18 20.56 3.64
N ASN A 90 -27.20 19.70 3.65
CA ASN A 90 -28.49 20.02 4.25
C ASN A 90 -28.39 20.22 5.77
N LEU A 91 -27.61 19.39 6.47
CA LEU A 91 -27.37 19.52 7.91
C LEU A 91 -26.57 20.79 8.24
N ASP A 92 -25.58 21.14 7.42
CA ASP A 92 -24.82 22.37 7.57
C ASP A 92 -25.68 23.61 7.31
N ALA A 93 -26.57 23.57 6.31
CA ALA A 93 -27.53 24.64 6.03
C ALA A 93 -28.56 24.83 7.16
N ALA A 94 -28.92 23.75 7.86
CA ALA A 94 -29.77 23.81 9.06
C ALA A 94 -29.03 24.39 10.29
N GLY A 95 -27.72 24.65 10.20
CA GLY A 95 -26.94 25.37 11.19
C GLY A 95 -26.51 24.57 12.43
N TRP A 96 -26.75 23.26 12.46
CA TRP A 96 -26.42 22.39 13.60
C TRP A 96 -26.92 22.94 14.94
N THR A 97 -28.22 23.22 15.04
CA THR A 97 -28.85 23.69 16.28
C THR A 97 -29.66 22.57 16.94
N VAL A 98 -29.83 22.65 18.26
CA VAL A 98 -30.69 21.70 18.98
C VAL A 98 -32.13 21.79 18.50
N SER A 99 -32.66 22.99 18.24
CA SER A 99 -34.02 23.17 17.75
C SER A 99 -34.29 22.54 16.38
N ALA A 100 -33.29 22.49 15.50
CA ALA A 100 -33.42 21.88 14.17
C ALA A 100 -33.30 20.34 14.19
N LEU A 101 -32.61 19.78 15.20
CA LEU A 101 -32.23 18.36 15.24
C LEU A 101 -32.91 17.57 16.37
N SER A 102 -33.46 18.25 17.38
CA SER A 102 -34.20 17.61 18.46
C SER A 102 -35.53 17.05 17.96
N ARG A 103 -35.94 15.91 18.50
CA ARG A 103 -37.25 15.32 18.22
C ARG A 103 -37.99 15.09 19.52
N ASP A 104 -39.21 15.60 19.58
CA ASP A 104 -40.21 15.13 20.54
C ASP A 104 -40.81 13.82 19.99
N SER A 105 -41.11 12.87 20.89
CA SER A 105 -41.26 11.44 20.58
C SER A 105 -42.39 11.06 19.61
N GLU A 106 -43.13 12.02 19.06
CA GLU A 106 -44.28 11.81 18.17
C GLU A 106 -44.06 12.31 16.73
N SER A 107 -42.91 12.90 16.42
CA SER A 107 -42.63 13.39 15.06
C SER A 107 -42.32 12.24 14.07
N SER A 108 -43.21 12.05 13.08
CA SER A 108 -43.10 11.42 11.74
C SER A 108 -42.21 10.18 11.47
N ARG A 109 -42.86 9.16 10.87
CA ARG A 109 -42.33 7.87 10.35
C ARG A 109 -41.27 7.95 9.23
N SER A 110 -40.90 9.13 8.75
CA SER A 110 -39.91 9.32 7.68
C SER A 110 -38.54 9.64 8.26
N MET A 111 -37.49 8.97 7.77
CA MET A 111 -36.12 9.27 8.16
C MET A 111 -35.73 10.69 7.73
N ASP A 112 -35.27 11.51 8.67
CA ASP A 112 -34.73 12.84 8.37
C ASP A 112 -33.30 12.79 7.80
N SER A 113 -32.75 13.94 7.42
CA SER A 113 -31.40 13.99 6.81
C SER A 113 -30.30 13.43 7.72
N LEU A 114 -30.42 13.57 9.04
CA LEU A 114 -29.45 13.06 10.00
C LEU A 114 -29.62 11.54 10.20
N GLU A 115 -30.84 11.02 10.26
CA GLU A 115 -31.10 9.57 10.33
C GLU A 115 -30.64 8.86 9.05
N GLN A 116 -30.95 9.44 7.89
CA GLN A 116 -30.46 8.93 6.60
C GLN A 116 -28.93 8.94 6.56
N PHE A 117 -28.28 10.00 7.06
CA PHE A 117 -26.81 10.07 7.10
C PHE A 117 -26.25 8.95 8.00
N ILE A 118 -26.78 8.81 9.22
CA ILE A 118 -26.33 7.80 10.19
C ILE A 118 -26.55 6.38 9.64
N ALA A 119 -27.71 6.12 9.03
CA ALA A 119 -28.02 4.81 8.46
C ALA A 119 -27.10 4.44 7.29
N THR A 120 -26.75 5.41 6.44
CA THR A 120 -25.81 5.20 5.32
C THR A 120 -24.38 5.02 5.83
N ILE A 121 -23.90 5.89 6.73
CA ILE A 121 -22.51 5.86 7.20
C ILE A 121 -22.18 4.62 8.04
N GLN A 122 -23.16 4.04 8.75
CA GLN A 122 -22.93 2.83 9.55
C GLN A 122 -22.74 1.57 8.71
N LYS A 123 -23.23 1.53 7.47
CA LYS A 123 -23.05 0.38 6.57
C LYS A 123 -21.72 0.42 5.82
N LEU A 124 -21.24 1.62 5.55
CA LEU A 124 -20.10 1.87 4.67
C LEU A 124 -18.75 1.27 5.12
N PRO A 125 -18.42 1.16 6.42
CA PRO A 125 -17.18 0.51 6.85
C PRO A 125 -17.04 -0.92 6.33
N ALA A 126 -18.14 -1.68 6.26
CA ALA A 126 -18.11 -3.04 5.73
C ALA A 126 -17.80 -3.05 4.22
N ASP A 127 -18.38 -2.12 3.46
CA ASP A 127 -18.15 -1.98 2.02
C ASP A 127 -16.70 -1.55 1.72
N CYS A 128 -16.22 -0.53 2.44
CA CYS A 128 -14.83 -0.08 2.36
C CYS A 128 -13.85 -1.20 2.75
N ARG A 129 -14.18 -2.02 3.75
CA ARG A 129 -13.36 -3.18 4.14
C ARG A 129 -13.33 -4.25 3.06
N ARG A 130 -14.48 -4.56 2.45
CA ARG A 130 -14.56 -5.51 1.33
C ARG A 130 -13.71 -5.05 0.15
N LEU A 131 -13.82 -3.79 -0.25
CA LEU A 131 -12.97 -3.23 -1.30
C LEU A 131 -11.49 -3.27 -0.90
N ALA A 132 -11.14 -2.81 0.30
CA ALA A 132 -9.76 -2.81 0.76
C ALA A 132 -9.14 -4.23 0.75
N GLN A 133 -9.86 -5.22 1.25
CA GLN A 133 -9.43 -6.63 1.23
C GLN A 133 -9.29 -7.14 -0.20
N TRP A 134 -10.28 -6.87 -1.06
CA TRP A 134 -10.20 -7.26 -2.47
C TRP A 134 -8.99 -6.62 -3.17
N THR A 135 -8.71 -5.34 -2.92
CA THR A 135 -7.54 -4.64 -3.49
C THR A 135 -6.21 -5.20 -2.97
N GLN A 136 -6.16 -5.70 -1.74
CA GLN A 136 -4.97 -6.37 -1.19
C GLN A 136 -4.72 -7.74 -1.82
N LEU A 137 -5.79 -8.42 -2.24
CA LEU A 137 -5.72 -9.70 -2.96
C LEU A 137 -5.51 -9.53 -4.46
N LEU A 138 -5.62 -8.30 -4.96
CA LEU A 138 -5.50 -8.00 -6.38
C LEU A 138 -4.03 -8.00 -6.79
N MET A 139 -3.66 -8.95 -7.65
CA MET A 139 -2.30 -9.09 -8.16
C MET A 139 -2.00 -7.96 -9.16
N PRO A 140 -0.96 -7.12 -8.93
CA PRO A 140 -0.53 -6.12 -9.90
C PRO A 140 -0.12 -6.77 -11.24
N SER A 141 -0.48 -6.14 -12.35
CA SER A 141 -0.11 -6.61 -13.70
C SER A 141 -0.12 -5.44 -14.71
N HIS A 142 0.26 -5.69 -15.97
CA HIS A 142 0.16 -4.67 -17.03
C HIS A 142 -1.28 -4.15 -17.25
N GLN A 143 -2.29 -4.93 -16.84
CA GLN A 143 -3.70 -4.55 -16.92
C GLN A 143 -4.25 -4.02 -15.59
N VAL A 144 -3.47 -4.09 -14.49
CA VAL A 144 -3.91 -3.72 -13.14
C VAL A 144 -2.79 -2.93 -12.46
N VAL A 145 -2.91 -1.61 -12.46
CA VAL A 145 -1.89 -0.66 -12.02
C VAL A 145 -2.36 0.08 -10.77
N PHE A 146 -1.49 0.15 -9.77
CA PHE A 146 -1.68 0.99 -8.58
C PHE A 146 -0.79 2.24 -8.70
N LEU A 147 -1.40 3.41 -8.82
CA LEU A 147 -0.74 4.70 -8.93
C LEU A 147 -0.20 5.12 -7.56
N SER A 148 1.11 5.35 -7.48
CA SER A 148 1.76 5.83 -6.26
C SER A 148 1.23 7.20 -5.82
N PRO A 149 1.15 7.48 -4.50
CA PRO A 149 1.10 8.86 -4.05
C PRO A 149 2.33 9.59 -4.60
N SER A 150 2.14 10.75 -5.21
CA SER A 150 3.15 11.79 -5.13
C SER A 150 3.38 12.07 -3.64
N GLU A 151 4.47 11.54 -3.08
CA GLU A 151 4.70 11.50 -1.64
C GLU A 151 5.04 12.89 -1.08
N SER A 152 4.38 13.21 0.04
CA SER A 152 5.07 13.85 1.15
C SER A 152 4.73 13.08 2.44
N LYS A 153 5.78 12.46 3.01
CA LYS A 153 5.95 11.94 4.39
C LYS A 153 5.35 10.56 4.75
N THR A 154 6.25 9.58 4.70
CA THR A 154 6.65 8.59 5.73
C THR A 154 5.73 8.35 6.94
N GLU A 155 5.24 7.11 7.10
CA GLU A 155 5.37 6.34 8.36
C GLU A 155 5.06 4.85 8.13
N LEU A 156 5.99 3.99 8.56
CA LEU A 156 5.97 2.53 8.41
C LEU A 156 5.24 1.88 9.58
N ALA A 157 4.15 1.16 9.31
CA ALA A 157 3.56 0.20 10.25
C ALA A 157 3.59 -1.20 9.61
N VAL A 158 4.40 -2.08 10.19
CA VAL A 158 4.57 -3.48 9.80
C VAL A 158 3.48 -4.34 10.45
N PRO A 159 2.87 -5.28 9.70
CA PRO A 159 2.45 -6.54 10.32
C PRO A 159 2.97 -7.78 9.59
N ASP A 160 3.66 -8.61 10.38
CA ASP A 160 3.67 -10.08 10.46
C ASP A 160 3.68 -10.92 9.16
N TYR A 161 4.85 -11.47 8.83
CA TYR A 161 5.06 -12.42 7.73
C TYR A 161 5.21 -13.84 8.29
N ALA A 162 4.14 -14.62 8.19
CA ALA A 162 4.16 -16.06 8.44
C ALA A 162 3.40 -16.78 7.32
N TYR A 163 4.01 -16.96 6.15
CA TYR A 163 3.85 -18.16 5.30
C TYR A 163 4.80 -18.08 4.10
N LEU A 164 5.91 -18.80 4.18
CA LEU A 164 6.58 -19.35 3.01
C LEU A 164 6.55 -20.85 3.24
N ASP A 165 5.57 -21.54 2.63
CA ASP A 165 5.83 -22.86 2.12
C ASP A 165 4.90 -23.23 0.96
N ASP A 166 5.53 -23.90 0.01
CA ASP A 166 5.02 -24.87 -0.94
C ASP A 166 4.38 -24.48 -2.31
N VAL A 167 5.23 -24.76 -3.32
CA VAL A 167 4.98 -25.62 -4.50
C VAL A 167 4.34 -25.01 -5.76
N VAL A 168 5.21 -24.88 -6.77
CA VAL A 168 4.96 -24.72 -8.21
C VAL A 168 4.28 -25.96 -8.80
N PRO A 169 3.39 -25.80 -9.79
CA PRO A 169 3.57 -26.62 -11.00
C PRO A 169 3.34 -25.89 -12.34
N GLY A 170 4.30 -26.04 -13.26
CA GLY A 170 4.04 -26.57 -14.61
C GLY A 170 3.53 -25.64 -15.72
N ARG A 171 4.42 -25.34 -16.68
CA ARG A 171 4.16 -24.77 -18.02
C ARG A 171 3.45 -25.75 -18.98
N SER A 172 2.78 -25.18 -20.00
CA SER A 172 2.81 -25.61 -21.42
C SER A 172 2.06 -24.57 -22.27
N ASN A 173 2.36 -24.22 -23.52
CA ASN A 173 3.37 -24.63 -24.50
C ASN A 173 3.54 -23.49 -25.54
N ALA A 174 4.73 -23.34 -26.14
CA ALA A 174 5.05 -22.31 -27.14
C ALA A 174 4.75 -22.78 -28.58
N GLY A 175 4.28 -21.86 -29.43
CA GLY A 175 4.36 -21.94 -30.89
C GLY A 175 5.52 -21.06 -31.41
N PRO A 176 6.17 -21.39 -32.54
CA PRO A 176 7.43 -20.76 -32.95
C PRO A 176 7.18 -19.61 -33.93
N GLN A 177 7.54 -18.36 -33.57
CA GLN A 177 7.69 -17.31 -34.59
C GLN A 177 8.86 -16.36 -34.30
N ALA A 178 9.76 -16.36 -35.28
CA ALA A 178 10.51 -15.26 -35.86
C ALA A 178 11.23 -14.25 -34.93
N VAL A 179 12.55 -14.30 -35.06
CA VAL A 179 13.55 -13.31 -34.67
C VAL A 179 13.18 -11.93 -35.23
N ASN A 180 12.79 -10.99 -34.37
CA ASN A 180 12.79 -9.56 -34.68
C ASN A 180 13.33 -8.83 -33.46
N ASN A 181 14.52 -8.24 -33.64
CA ASN A 181 15.36 -7.63 -32.61
C ASN A 181 14.87 -6.21 -32.23
N SER A 182 13.56 -6.01 -32.16
CA SER A 182 12.94 -4.80 -31.64
C SER A 182 12.29 -5.17 -30.31
N ILE A 183 12.82 -4.62 -29.20
CA ILE A 183 12.20 -4.74 -27.87
C ILE A 183 10.69 -4.51 -28.04
N SER A 184 9.87 -5.49 -27.66
CA SER A 184 8.40 -5.43 -27.79
C SER A 184 7.89 -4.13 -27.17
N ASP A 185 6.86 -3.50 -27.74
CA ASP A 185 6.25 -2.31 -27.15
C ASP A 185 5.77 -2.58 -25.70
N GLU A 186 5.42 -3.83 -25.40
CA GLU A 186 5.08 -4.31 -24.05
C GLU A 186 6.29 -4.27 -23.10
N ASP A 187 7.46 -4.75 -23.56
CA ASP A 187 8.72 -4.70 -22.79
C ASP A 187 9.15 -3.24 -22.56
N ARG A 188 8.97 -2.36 -23.56
CA ARG A 188 9.25 -0.92 -23.43
C ARG A 188 8.38 -0.26 -22.37
N GLN A 189 7.09 -0.58 -22.35
CA GLN A 189 6.17 -0.07 -21.33
C GLN A 189 6.53 -0.59 -19.94
N LEU A 190 6.91 -1.87 -19.84
CA LEU A 190 7.31 -2.50 -18.59
C LEU A 190 8.59 -1.87 -18.03
N VAL A 191 9.60 -1.64 -18.87
CA VAL A 191 10.82 -0.92 -18.49
C VAL A 191 10.50 0.51 -18.06
N ARG A 192 9.66 1.25 -18.81
CA ARG A 192 9.27 2.63 -18.46
C ARG A 192 8.55 2.71 -17.11
N PHE A 193 7.80 1.68 -16.74
CA PHE A 193 7.06 1.63 -15.48
C PHE A 193 7.94 1.23 -14.28
N TYR A 194 8.75 0.17 -14.44
CA TYR A 194 9.54 -0.37 -13.33
C TYR A 194 10.91 0.30 -13.16
N ALA A 195 11.53 0.86 -14.21
CA ALA A 195 12.86 1.47 -14.07
C ALA A 195 12.92 2.58 -13.01
N PRO A 196 11.98 3.55 -12.95
CA PRO A 196 11.99 4.56 -11.89
C PRO A 196 11.78 3.97 -10.49
N GLN A 197 10.96 2.92 -10.37
CA GLN A 197 10.72 2.22 -9.09
C GLN A 197 11.95 1.42 -8.65
N LEU A 198 12.62 0.77 -9.60
CA LEU A 198 13.84 0.01 -9.36
C LEU A 198 14.96 0.96 -8.91
N ASP A 199 15.09 2.13 -9.53
CA ASP A 199 16.02 3.19 -9.14
C ASP A 199 15.73 3.68 -7.72
N GLN A 200 14.48 4.03 -7.42
CA GLN A 200 14.07 4.52 -6.10
C GLN A 200 14.28 3.48 -4.99
N HIS A 201 13.91 2.21 -5.24
CA HIS A 201 14.09 1.14 -4.25
C HIS A 201 15.54 0.74 -4.08
N THR A 202 16.35 0.81 -5.15
CA THR A 202 17.80 0.60 -5.09
C THR A 202 18.46 1.69 -4.26
N GLU A 203 18.09 2.96 -4.45
CA GLU A 203 18.57 4.08 -3.64
C GLU A 203 18.15 3.93 -2.16
N SER A 204 16.89 3.59 -1.91
CA SER A 204 16.38 3.36 -0.55
C SER A 204 17.12 2.23 0.16
N LEU A 205 17.44 1.16 -0.58
CA LEU A 205 18.20 0.03 -0.07
C LEU A 205 19.66 0.39 0.20
N SER A 206 20.30 1.16 -0.69
CA SER A 206 21.65 1.70 -0.46
C SER A 206 21.72 2.54 0.82
N LEU A 207 20.77 3.47 1.00
CA LEU A 207 20.69 4.31 2.21
C LEU A 207 20.47 3.46 3.48
N ALA A 208 19.60 2.45 3.43
CA ALA A 208 19.38 1.56 4.57
C ALA A 208 20.64 0.76 4.95
N ILE A 209 21.46 0.38 3.95
CA ILE A 209 22.74 -0.31 4.20
C ILE A 209 23.78 0.65 4.76
N GLU A 210 23.89 1.87 4.24
CA GLU A 210 24.79 2.91 4.78
C GLU A 210 24.45 3.22 6.24
N ASP A 211 23.18 3.41 6.57
CA ASP A 211 22.70 3.61 7.93
C ASP A 211 23.11 2.44 8.85
N PHE A 212 22.93 1.20 8.39
CA PHE A 212 23.31 0.01 9.14
C PHE A 212 24.83 -0.08 9.33
N LEU A 213 25.62 0.17 8.28
CA LEU A 213 27.08 0.19 8.38
C LEU A 213 27.53 1.25 9.38
N GLY A 214 26.92 2.43 9.38
CA GLY A 214 27.17 3.46 10.39
C GLY A 214 26.93 2.97 11.82
N THR A 215 25.89 2.16 12.06
CA THR A 215 25.66 1.57 13.38
C THR A 215 26.73 0.54 13.78
N VAL A 216 27.27 -0.21 12.82
CA VAL A 216 28.32 -1.20 13.05
C VAL A 216 29.69 -0.54 13.26
N GLU A 217 30.05 0.42 12.41
CA GLU A 217 31.34 1.13 12.46
C GLU A 217 31.49 1.97 13.73
N ASN A 218 30.39 2.54 14.24
CA ASN A 218 30.38 3.29 15.49
C ASN A 218 30.23 2.38 16.74
N ASN A 219 30.29 1.06 16.59
CA ASN A 219 30.13 0.08 17.68
C ASN A 219 28.85 0.30 18.50
N LEU A 220 27.73 0.66 17.84
CA LEU A 220 26.45 0.83 18.51
C LEU A 220 25.94 -0.52 19.04
N PRO A 221 25.12 -0.52 20.11
CA PRO A 221 24.64 -1.76 20.70
C PRO A 221 23.78 -2.57 19.72
N PRO A 222 23.69 -3.91 19.89
CA PRO A 222 22.93 -4.81 19.02
C PRO A 222 21.53 -4.36 18.64
N ARG A 223 20.82 -3.73 19.57
CA ARG A 223 19.49 -3.19 19.33
C ARG A 223 19.42 -2.24 18.13
N GLU A 224 20.41 -1.35 17.98
CA GLU A 224 20.41 -0.31 16.95
C GLU A 224 20.65 -0.90 15.55
N PHE A 225 21.71 -1.70 15.39
CA PHE A 225 21.99 -2.30 14.09
C PHE A 225 20.95 -3.37 13.72
N VAL A 226 20.37 -4.11 14.68
CA VAL A 226 19.26 -5.04 14.40
C VAL A 226 18.03 -4.29 13.88
N GLN A 227 17.72 -3.12 14.43
CA GLN A 227 16.62 -2.29 13.92
C GLN A 227 16.87 -1.83 12.48
N LYS A 228 18.09 -1.37 12.17
CA LYS A 228 18.47 -0.99 10.80
C LYS A 228 18.49 -2.20 9.85
N GLY A 229 18.90 -3.37 10.32
CA GLY A 229 18.89 -4.62 9.55
C GLY A 229 17.49 -5.01 9.09
N LYS A 230 16.45 -4.77 9.90
CA LYS A 230 15.05 -4.98 9.50
C LYS A 230 14.63 -4.10 8.33
N LEU A 231 15.13 -2.86 8.26
CA LEU A 231 14.85 -1.94 7.14
C LEU A 231 15.52 -2.41 5.86
N ILE A 232 16.74 -2.96 5.94
CA ILE A 232 17.43 -3.58 4.79
C ILE A 232 16.61 -4.75 4.23
N ILE A 233 16.09 -5.63 5.11
CA ILE A 233 15.24 -6.75 4.69
C ILE A 233 14.01 -6.24 3.93
N LEU A 234 13.33 -5.23 4.46
CA LEU A 234 12.14 -4.66 3.85
C LEU A 234 12.43 -4.05 2.47
N ALA A 235 13.48 -3.24 2.37
CA ALA A 235 13.88 -2.59 1.14
C ALA A 235 14.34 -3.60 0.08
N ALA A 236 15.13 -4.60 0.48
CA ALA A 236 15.63 -5.65 -0.42
C ALA A 236 14.49 -6.54 -0.93
N HIS A 237 13.54 -6.93 -0.08
CA HIS A 237 12.42 -7.78 -0.47
C HIS A 237 11.56 -7.14 -1.56
N LYS A 238 11.32 -5.82 -1.46
CA LYS A 238 10.58 -5.08 -2.49
C LYS A 238 11.32 -5.09 -3.84
N LEU A 239 12.65 -4.96 -3.81
CA LEU A 239 13.49 -5.00 -5.01
C LEU A 239 13.54 -6.40 -5.64
N ILE A 240 13.65 -7.46 -4.83
CA ILE A 240 13.55 -8.86 -5.27
C ILE A 240 12.21 -9.11 -5.95
N TYR A 241 11.11 -8.71 -5.29
CA TYR A 241 9.76 -8.86 -5.82
C TYR A 241 9.58 -8.17 -7.19
N ILE A 242 10.09 -6.94 -7.34
CA ILE A 242 10.06 -6.23 -8.61
C ILE A 242 10.87 -7.01 -9.65
N GLY A 243 12.08 -7.47 -9.31
CA GLY A 243 12.93 -8.29 -10.19
C GLY A 243 12.23 -9.56 -10.68
N ASP A 244 11.60 -10.31 -9.78
CA ASP A 244 10.84 -11.52 -10.10
C ASP A 244 9.65 -11.22 -11.00
N THR A 245 8.90 -10.15 -10.70
CA THR A 245 7.74 -9.73 -11.49
C THR A 245 8.15 -9.35 -12.91
N VAL A 246 9.17 -8.50 -13.05
CA VAL A 246 9.71 -8.09 -14.36
C VAL A 246 10.23 -9.30 -15.12
N SER A 247 10.92 -10.24 -14.45
CA SER A 247 11.44 -11.46 -15.08
C SER A 247 10.34 -12.35 -15.67
N GLN A 248 9.13 -12.35 -15.09
CA GLN A 248 8.00 -13.15 -15.57
C GLN A 248 7.24 -12.48 -16.71
N CYS A 249 7.36 -11.16 -16.85
CA CYS A 249 6.62 -10.37 -17.81
C CYS A 249 7.42 -9.95 -19.04
N VAL A 250 8.76 -9.96 -18.99
CA VAL A 250 9.60 -9.63 -20.15
C VAL A 250 9.58 -10.77 -21.19
N ALA A 251 9.36 -10.41 -22.45
CA ALA A 251 9.30 -11.38 -23.55
C ALA A 251 10.68 -11.94 -23.92
N ASP A 252 11.75 -11.13 -23.81
CA ASP A 252 13.12 -11.58 -24.00
C ASP A 252 13.54 -12.57 -22.91
N ARG A 253 13.78 -13.81 -23.33
CA ARG A 253 14.23 -14.91 -22.45
C ARG A 253 15.59 -14.65 -21.82
N THR A 254 16.47 -13.90 -22.49
CA THR A 254 17.80 -13.59 -21.97
C THR A 254 17.67 -12.60 -20.82
N ALA A 255 17.01 -11.46 -21.05
CA ALA A 255 16.69 -10.48 -20.02
C ALA A 255 15.90 -11.09 -18.84
N SER A 256 14.89 -11.91 -19.13
CA SER A 256 14.11 -12.64 -18.11
C SER A 256 15.00 -13.52 -17.22
N ASN A 257 15.86 -14.34 -17.83
CA ASN A 257 16.76 -15.22 -17.07
C ASN A 257 17.79 -14.41 -16.26
N SER A 258 18.35 -13.34 -16.82
CA SER A 258 19.29 -12.45 -16.13
C SER A 258 18.64 -11.76 -14.93
N LEU A 259 17.43 -11.23 -15.08
CA LEU A 259 16.69 -10.59 -13.99
C LEU A 259 16.36 -11.56 -12.87
N ARG A 260 15.92 -12.77 -13.20
CA ARG A 260 15.66 -13.82 -12.22
C ARG A 260 16.93 -14.23 -11.46
N GLN A 261 18.05 -14.42 -12.16
CA GLN A 261 19.34 -14.68 -11.51
C GLN A 261 19.77 -13.53 -10.58
N CYS A 262 19.48 -12.28 -10.95
CA CYS A 262 19.76 -11.12 -10.10
C CYS A 262 18.87 -11.12 -8.84
N ALA A 263 17.58 -11.41 -8.98
CA ALA A 263 16.63 -11.52 -7.86
C ALA A 263 17.01 -12.65 -6.90
N ASP A 264 17.35 -13.84 -7.43
CA ASP A 264 17.84 -14.99 -6.67
C ASP A 264 19.13 -14.63 -5.92
N ARG A 265 20.08 -13.97 -6.59
CA ARG A 265 21.35 -13.57 -5.98
C ARG A 265 21.14 -12.55 -4.85
N LEU A 266 20.25 -11.59 -5.06
CA LEU A 266 19.88 -10.59 -4.06
C LEU A 266 19.23 -11.25 -2.84
N CYS A 267 18.37 -12.25 -3.07
CA CYS A 267 17.73 -13.05 -2.02
C CYS A 267 18.77 -13.83 -1.19
N GLU A 268 19.72 -14.52 -1.84
CA GLU A 268 20.77 -15.25 -1.11
C GLU A 268 21.67 -14.31 -0.29
N LEU A 269 22.06 -13.17 -0.85
CA LEU A 269 22.83 -12.17 -0.10
C LEU A 269 22.06 -11.61 1.09
N LEU A 270 20.75 -11.40 0.94
CA LEU A 270 19.90 -10.97 2.05
C LEU A 270 19.87 -12.02 3.18
N LYS A 271 19.69 -13.30 2.84
CA LYS A 271 19.72 -14.41 3.81
C LYS A 271 21.07 -14.46 4.56
N GLU A 272 22.17 -14.27 3.84
CA GLU A 272 23.50 -14.19 4.46
C GLU A 272 23.63 -13.02 5.43
N CYS A 273 23.13 -11.83 5.06
CA CYS A 273 23.13 -10.64 5.91
C CYS A 273 22.30 -10.83 7.18
N VAL A 274 21.12 -11.43 7.08
CA VAL A 274 20.27 -11.76 8.24
C VAL A 274 20.99 -12.71 9.19
N ARG A 275 21.59 -13.77 8.67
CA ARG A 275 22.35 -14.75 9.48
C ARG A 275 23.52 -14.09 10.20
N ALA A 276 24.27 -13.25 9.49
CA ALA A 276 25.42 -12.55 10.05
C ALA A 276 24.99 -11.54 11.13
N THR A 277 23.91 -10.78 10.89
CA THR A 277 23.34 -9.84 11.86
C THR A 277 22.87 -10.54 13.14
N LYS A 278 22.24 -11.71 13.00
CA LYS A 278 21.84 -12.55 14.14
C LYS A 278 23.06 -12.97 14.96
N LEU A 279 24.10 -13.49 14.31
CA LEU A 279 25.34 -13.90 14.99
C LEU A 279 26.00 -12.73 15.72
N ALA A 280 26.08 -11.53 15.12
CA ALA A 280 26.63 -10.35 15.79
C ALA A 280 25.79 -9.86 16.97
N SER A 281 24.48 -10.14 16.98
CA SER A 281 23.63 -9.81 18.12
C SER A 281 23.80 -10.75 19.31
N GLU A 282 24.30 -11.98 19.07
CA GLU A 282 24.52 -13.02 20.07
C GLU A 282 25.98 -13.03 20.57
N GLU A 283 26.94 -12.75 19.69
CA GLU A 283 28.38 -12.68 19.98
C GLU A 283 28.98 -11.36 19.47
N VAL A 284 29.23 -10.41 20.38
CA VAL A 284 29.85 -9.12 20.05
C VAL A 284 31.36 -9.31 19.88
N SER A 285 31.79 -9.69 18.67
CA SER A 285 33.21 -9.81 18.29
C SER A 285 33.52 -8.98 17.04
N THR A 286 34.62 -8.23 17.07
CA THR A 286 35.13 -7.43 15.94
C THR A 286 35.29 -8.26 14.66
N VAL A 287 35.57 -9.56 14.78
CA VAL A 287 35.67 -10.47 13.63
C VAL A 287 34.32 -10.69 12.94
N ILE A 288 33.23 -10.72 13.71
CA ILE A 288 31.87 -10.91 13.17
C ILE A 288 31.38 -9.60 12.51
N TYR A 289 31.68 -8.44 13.10
CA TYR A 289 31.39 -7.14 12.49
C TYR A 289 32.11 -6.96 11.15
N ASN A 290 33.39 -7.33 11.07
CA ASN A 290 34.13 -7.30 9.80
C ASN A 290 33.52 -8.22 8.72
N ARG A 291 33.01 -9.41 9.11
CA ARG A 291 32.31 -10.31 8.18
C ARG A 291 31.00 -9.73 7.66
N ILE A 292 30.24 -9.05 8.52
CA ILE A 292 29.01 -8.34 8.13
C ILE A 292 29.33 -7.21 7.15
N MET A 293 30.33 -6.38 7.48
CA MET A 293 30.73 -5.26 6.64
C MET A 293 31.13 -5.73 5.24
N ILE A 294 31.95 -6.79 5.12
CA ILE A 294 32.36 -7.35 3.82
C ILE A 294 31.14 -7.80 2.98
N LYS A 295 30.13 -8.42 3.61
CA LYS A 295 28.91 -8.86 2.92
C LYS A 295 28.03 -7.69 2.48
N MET A 296 27.88 -6.68 3.33
CA MET A 296 27.15 -5.44 3.00
C MET A 296 27.86 -4.63 1.91
N TYR A 297 29.19 -4.54 1.92
CA TYR A 297 29.96 -3.91 0.83
C TYR A 297 29.85 -4.69 -0.48
N SER A 298 29.82 -6.03 -0.43
CA SER A 298 29.56 -6.86 -1.61
C SER A 298 28.14 -6.65 -2.16
N PHE A 299 27.18 -6.42 -1.26
CA PHE A 299 25.79 -6.11 -1.60
C PHE A 299 25.68 -4.75 -2.30
N ILE A 300 26.30 -3.71 -1.74
CA ILE A 300 26.39 -2.38 -2.34
C ILE A 300 27.09 -2.45 -3.71
N TYR A 301 28.19 -3.19 -3.82
CA TYR A 301 28.93 -3.31 -5.08
C TYR A 301 28.09 -3.99 -6.16
N LEU A 302 27.28 -5.01 -5.80
CA LEU A 302 26.34 -5.63 -6.73
C LEU A 302 25.24 -4.66 -7.16
N LEU A 303 24.67 -3.88 -6.24
CA LEU A 303 23.66 -2.87 -6.59
C LEU A 303 24.23 -1.79 -7.52
N ILE A 304 25.46 -1.33 -7.25
CA ILE A 304 26.18 -0.38 -8.11
C ILE A 304 26.50 -1.00 -9.47
N TYR A 305 26.90 -2.28 -9.50
CA TYR A 305 27.16 -3.03 -10.72
C TYR A 305 25.88 -3.15 -11.58
N LEU A 306 24.76 -3.55 -10.98
CA LEU A 306 23.45 -3.61 -11.66
C LEU A 306 23.00 -2.23 -12.15
N ARG A 307 23.25 -1.16 -11.39
CA ARG A 307 22.96 0.22 -11.80
C ARG A 307 23.88 0.71 -12.94
N ARG A 308 25.11 0.20 -13.03
CA ARG A 308 26.07 0.50 -14.12
C ARG A 308 25.78 -0.30 -15.38
N ASP A 309 25.41 -1.58 -15.27
CA ASP A 309 25.02 -2.44 -16.40
C ASP A 309 23.60 -2.14 -16.94
N HIS A 310 22.80 -1.33 -16.26
CA HIS A 310 21.62 -0.70 -16.88
C HIS A 310 21.93 0.55 -17.72
N ARG A 311 23.15 1.12 -17.67
CA ARG A 311 23.55 2.12 -18.70
C ARG A 311 23.82 1.53 -20.09
N PRO A 312 24.31 0.29 -20.25
CA PRO A 312 24.37 -0.33 -21.58
C PRO A 312 23.04 -0.85 -22.13
N MET A 313 21.93 -0.86 -21.37
CA MET A 313 20.59 -1.01 -21.98
C MET A 313 20.05 0.31 -22.59
N TYR A 314 20.82 1.40 -22.47
CA TYR A 314 20.65 2.66 -23.21
C TYR A 314 21.64 2.81 -24.38
N ILE A 315 22.40 1.77 -24.74
CA ILE A 315 23.25 1.77 -25.94
C ILE A 315 22.45 1.14 -27.08
N GLY A 316 21.57 1.96 -27.65
CA GLY A 316 20.77 1.60 -28.82
C GLY A 316 19.75 2.66 -29.27
N ILE A 317 19.70 3.83 -28.62
CA ILE A 317 18.76 4.92 -28.96
C ILE A 317 19.50 6.13 -29.58
N HIS A 318 20.64 5.90 -30.22
CA HIS A 318 21.22 6.88 -31.14
C HIS A 318 21.80 6.17 -32.36
N LYS A 319 20.90 5.86 -33.31
CA LYS A 319 21.06 6.12 -34.74
C LYS A 319 19.70 6.01 -35.41
#